data_AF-C5LSB0-F1
#
_entry.id   AF-C5LSB0-F1
#
_cell.length_a   1.000
_cell.length_b   1.000
_cell.length_c   1.000
_cell.angle_alpha   90.00
_cell.angle_beta   90.00
_cell.angle_gamma   90.00
#
_symmetry.space_group_name_H-M   'P 1'
#
loop_
_entity.id
_entity.type
_entity.pdbx_description
1 polymer ?
#
loop_
_entity_poly.entity_id
_entity_poly.type
_entity_poly.pdbx_seq_one_letter_code
_entity_poly.pdbx_strand_id
1 'polypeptide(L)'
;MLFPRLLGEYDQNNQLVHYSVYTGKVVPGELATDSGFWDAYRTVYLWLSVAAPDILDRLLEGWVNAYKEAGWLPTWASPGQRGSMVGTMGDVVFGWAIIANKTPHLADDMYAAIRKDAFVERPKNSQFGREGLGAYSDRGYIPVKSSVSEVVSRGLNFAEADSVIAAAASKLGHCSDASVLYSRAQKALEMSFNTESKLFEPLEASGNWISPFDPSSWSAEFFTEASARQYRFYAPFNVDFLITKYGGREALCEHLENHFSEQVCPVYTSDYRGIIHEETELGLTSEDFGQYGHNNQPSHHVLGIAVAAQCFHVADKYMEK
;
A
#
# COMPACT_ATOMS: atom_id res chain seq x y z
N MET A 1 -21.03 7.65 -0.55
CA MET A 1 -20.58 6.64 -1.53
C MET A 1 -20.32 7.35 -2.86
N LEU A 2 -19.15 7.98 -3.01
CA LEU A 2 -18.83 8.82 -4.18
C LEU A 2 -17.77 8.18 -5.09
N PHE A 3 -16.70 7.62 -4.48
CA PHE A 3 -15.57 7.03 -5.19
C PHE A 3 -15.26 5.61 -4.69
N PRO A 4 -14.68 4.74 -5.54
CA PRO A 4 -14.51 4.93 -6.98
C PRO A 4 -15.87 5.03 -7.69
N ARG A 5 -15.94 5.70 -8.84
CA ARG A 5 -17.18 5.75 -9.64
C ARG A 5 -17.17 4.72 -10.75
N LEU A 6 -18.36 4.27 -11.13
CA LEU A 6 -18.59 3.44 -12.30
C LEU A 6 -18.88 4.34 -13.52
N LEU A 7 -18.29 3.99 -14.66
CA LEU A 7 -18.51 4.66 -15.96
C LEU A 7 -19.47 3.87 -16.87
N GLY A 8 -20.11 2.83 -16.35
CA GLY A 8 -21.11 2.08 -17.10
C GLY A 8 -22.32 2.95 -17.46
N GLU A 9 -22.75 2.86 -18.72
CA GLU A 9 -23.93 3.48 -19.30
C GLU A 9 -24.78 2.41 -20.00
N TYR A 10 -26.08 2.67 -20.18
CA TYR A 10 -26.94 1.78 -20.96
C TYR A 10 -27.08 2.28 -22.39
N ASP A 11 -26.82 1.40 -23.36
CA ASP A 11 -26.97 1.72 -24.78
C ASP A 11 -28.46 1.71 -25.23
N GLN A 12 -28.69 1.99 -26.52
CA GLN A 12 -30.03 1.98 -27.11
C GLN A 12 -30.76 0.62 -27.05
N ASN A 13 -30.03 -0.48 -26.82
CA ASN A 13 -30.55 -1.83 -26.65
C ASN A 13 -30.66 -2.24 -25.17
N ASN A 14 -30.53 -1.27 -24.25
CA ASN A 14 -30.52 -1.47 -22.81
C ASN A 14 -29.42 -2.45 -22.34
N GLN A 15 -28.29 -2.49 -23.05
CA GLN A 15 -27.09 -3.24 -22.65
C GLN A 15 -26.14 -2.33 -21.89
N LEU A 16 -25.58 -2.84 -20.80
CA LEU A 16 -24.56 -2.13 -20.04
C LEU A 16 -23.25 -2.13 -20.82
N VAL A 17 -22.75 -0.93 -21.12
CA VAL A 17 -21.52 -0.68 -21.86
C VAL A 17 -20.73 0.44 -21.19
N HIS A 18 -19.45 0.59 -21.53
CA HIS A 18 -18.68 1.76 -21.14
C HIS A 18 -17.73 2.19 -22.26
N TYR A 19 -17.32 3.46 -22.25
CA TYR A 19 -16.21 3.93 -23.06
C TYR A 19 -14.88 3.60 -22.36
N SER A 20 -14.09 2.72 -22.97
CA SER A 20 -12.76 2.35 -22.50
C SER A 20 -11.80 3.51 -22.67
N VAL A 21 -11.41 4.12 -21.56
CA VAL A 21 -10.40 5.19 -21.53
C VAL A 21 -8.99 4.70 -21.85
N TYR A 22 -8.80 3.37 -21.90
CA TYR A 22 -7.53 2.73 -22.21
C TYR A 22 -7.39 2.39 -23.70
N THR A 23 -8.50 1.99 -24.35
CA THR A 23 -8.49 1.54 -25.76
C THR A 23 -9.20 2.49 -26.73
N GLY A 24 -9.99 3.44 -26.22
CA GLY A 24 -10.78 4.38 -27.01
C GLY A 24 -12.04 3.77 -27.65
N LYS A 25 -12.48 2.59 -27.20
CA LYS A 25 -13.62 1.84 -27.75
C LYS A 25 -14.77 1.77 -26.75
N VAL A 26 -15.99 1.63 -27.26
CA VAL A 26 -17.15 1.24 -26.43
C VAL A 26 -17.20 -0.28 -26.35
N VAL A 27 -17.23 -0.82 -25.13
CA VAL A 27 -17.24 -2.27 -24.87
C VAL A 27 -18.30 -2.62 -23.81
N PRO A 28 -18.79 -3.87 -23.76
CA PRO A 28 -19.76 -4.30 -22.73
C PRO A 28 -19.19 -4.30 -21.31
N GLY A 29 -20.05 -4.11 -20.31
CA GLY A 29 -19.75 -4.25 -18.89
C GLY A 29 -19.42 -2.94 -18.18
N GLU A 30 -19.09 -3.05 -16.89
CA GLU A 30 -18.70 -1.91 -16.05
C GLU A 30 -17.25 -1.45 -16.30
N LEU A 31 -16.95 -0.21 -15.91
CA LEU A 31 -15.58 0.28 -15.77
C LEU A 31 -15.48 1.15 -14.52
N ALA A 32 -14.51 0.85 -13.64
CA ALA A 32 -14.27 1.61 -12.42
C ALA A 32 -13.17 2.65 -12.62
N THR A 33 -13.29 3.81 -11.97
CA THR A 33 -12.32 4.89 -12.09
C THR A 33 -12.37 5.92 -10.93
N ASP A 34 -11.54 6.96 -11.01
CA ASP A 34 -11.42 8.09 -10.10
C ASP A 34 -11.13 7.63 -8.67
N SER A 35 -10.08 6.82 -8.54
CA SER A 35 -9.59 6.34 -7.25
C SER A 35 -8.10 5.98 -7.34
N GLY A 36 -7.38 6.33 -6.29
CA GLY A 36 -6.07 5.77 -5.95
C GLY A 36 -6.23 4.53 -5.10
N PHE A 37 -5.61 3.42 -5.49
CA PHE A 37 -5.62 2.24 -4.62
C PHE A 37 -4.81 2.47 -3.36
N TRP A 38 -3.69 3.21 -3.44
CA TRP A 38 -2.83 3.52 -2.28
C TRP A 38 -3.60 4.16 -1.12
N ASP A 39 -4.61 4.97 -1.44
CA ASP A 39 -5.55 5.54 -0.47
C ASP A 39 -6.63 4.52 -0.08
N ALA A 40 -7.38 4.04 -1.08
CA ALA A 40 -8.66 3.40 -0.87
C ALA A 40 -8.58 1.95 -0.35
N TYR A 41 -7.45 1.25 -0.57
CA TYR A 41 -7.33 -0.16 -0.19
C TYR A 41 -7.48 -0.39 1.32
N ARG A 42 -7.09 0.62 2.12
CA ARG A 42 -7.01 0.53 3.59
C ARG A 42 -8.38 0.35 4.23
N THR A 43 -9.40 1.03 3.70
CA THR A 43 -10.70 1.15 4.37
C THR A 43 -11.90 1.09 3.42
N VAL A 44 -11.82 1.70 2.23
CA VAL A 44 -12.99 1.91 1.36
C VAL A 44 -13.57 0.58 0.89
N TYR A 45 -12.76 -0.33 0.36
CA TYR A 45 -13.23 -1.61 -0.16
C TYR A 45 -13.72 -2.55 0.96
N LEU A 46 -13.06 -2.52 2.12
CA LEU A 46 -13.50 -3.25 3.30
C LEU A 46 -14.87 -2.75 3.77
N TRP A 47 -15.06 -1.43 3.85
CA TRP A 47 -16.32 -0.83 4.23
C TRP A 47 -17.44 -1.16 3.23
N LEU A 48 -17.17 -1.05 1.91
CA LEU A 48 -18.12 -1.44 0.87
C LEU A 48 -18.53 -2.91 0.97
N SER A 49 -17.62 -3.80 1.39
CA SER A 49 -17.93 -5.23 1.55
C SER A 49 -18.98 -5.54 2.61
N VAL A 50 -19.18 -4.62 3.56
CA VAL A 50 -20.16 -4.70 4.65
C VAL A 50 -21.38 -3.86 4.31
N ALA A 51 -21.18 -2.62 3.87
CA ALA A 51 -22.23 -1.64 3.71
C ALA A 51 -22.94 -1.70 2.35
N ALA A 52 -22.23 -2.10 1.28
CA ALA A 52 -22.74 -2.08 -0.09
C ALA A 52 -22.09 -3.16 -0.98
N PRO A 53 -22.31 -4.46 -0.68
CA PRO A 53 -21.66 -5.56 -1.38
C PRO A 53 -21.97 -5.60 -2.88
N ASP A 54 -23.17 -5.20 -3.31
CA ASP A 54 -23.54 -5.13 -4.73
C ASP A 54 -22.75 -4.05 -5.49
N ILE A 55 -22.41 -2.95 -4.80
CA ILE A 55 -21.55 -1.90 -5.37
C ILE A 55 -20.11 -2.41 -5.46
N LEU A 56 -19.63 -3.11 -4.43
CA LEU A 56 -18.30 -3.72 -4.44
C LEU A 56 -18.14 -4.69 -5.62
N ASP A 57 -19.14 -5.55 -5.86
CA ASP A 57 -19.12 -6.53 -6.95
C ASP A 57 -18.91 -5.87 -8.33
N ARG A 58 -19.72 -4.85 -8.63
CA ARG A 58 -19.62 -4.05 -9.87
C ARG A 58 -18.29 -3.28 -9.97
N LEU A 59 -17.78 -2.76 -8.86
CA LEU A 59 -16.49 -2.08 -8.85
C LEU A 59 -15.33 -3.04 -9.15
N LEU A 60 -15.34 -4.25 -8.56
CA LEU A 60 -14.33 -5.26 -8.85
C LEU A 60 -14.40 -5.73 -10.30
N GLU A 61 -15.61 -5.90 -10.86
CA GLU A 61 -15.79 -6.14 -12.30
C GLU A 61 -15.19 -5.00 -13.14
N GLY A 62 -15.51 -3.75 -12.79
CA GLY A 62 -14.98 -2.57 -13.48
C GLY A 62 -13.44 -2.48 -13.43
N TRP A 63 -12.81 -2.87 -12.32
CA TRP A 63 -11.35 -2.91 -12.22
C TRP A 63 -10.74 -4.08 -13.00
N VAL A 64 -11.41 -5.24 -13.06
CA VAL A 64 -10.99 -6.36 -13.91
C VAL A 64 -11.05 -5.97 -15.39
N ASN A 65 -12.09 -5.26 -15.82
CA ASN A 65 -12.19 -4.72 -17.17
C ASN A 65 -11.08 -3.69 -17.46
N ALA A 66 -10.82 -2.78 -16.52
CA ALA A 66 -9.68 -1.86 -16.61
C ALA A 66 -8.35 -2.60 -16.80
N TYR A 67 -8.10 -3.69 -16.05
CA TYR A 67 -6.93 -4.54 -16.23
C TYR A 67 -6.87 -5.16 -17.64
N LYS A 68 -7.97 -5.76 -18.11
CA LYS A 68 -8.04 -6.40 -19.44
C LYS A 68 -7.78 -5.42 -20.57
N GLU A 69 -8.26 -4.18 -20.43
CA GLU A 69 -8.17 -3.13 -21.44
C GLU A 69 -6.83 -2.38 -21.43
N ALA A 70 -6.31 -2.05 -20.24
CA ALA A 70 -5.02 -1.38 -20.08
C ALA A 70 -3.84 -2.35 -20.23
N GLY A 71 -4.10 -3.65 -20.07
CA GLY A 71 -3.10 -4.69 -19.96
C GLY A 71 -2.41 -4.73 -18.59
N TRP A 72 -2.78 -3.84 -17.66
CA TRP A 72 -2.25 -3.78 -16.30
C TRP A 72 -3.26 -3.15 -15.37
N LEU A 73 -3.31 -3.56 -14.09
CA LEU A 73 -4.21 -2.94 -13.14
C LEU A 73 -3.76 -1.49 -12.90
N PRO A 74 -4.65 -0.49 -13.02
CA PRO A 74 -4.29 0.89 -12.71
C PRO A 74 -3.91 1.05 -11.24
N THR A 75 -2.92 1.89 -10.94
CA THR A 75 -2.56 2.25 -9.55
C THR A 75 -3.41 3.42 -9.05
N TRP A 76 -3.66 4.39 -9.93
CA TRP A 76 -4.50 5.55 -9.69
C TRP A 76 -5.14 5.95 -11.02
N ALA A 77 -6.46 5.79 -11.09
CA ALA A 77 -7.21 6.03 -12.31
C ALA A 77 -7.96 7.37 -12.22
N SER A 78 -7.81 8.24 -13.22
CA SER A 78 -8.67 9.42 -13.42
C SER A 78 -8.62 9.99 -14.86
N PRO A 79 -9.57 9.62 -15.73
CA PRO A 79 -10.30 8.36 -15.65
C PRO A 79 -9.43 7.15 -16.06
N GLY A 80 -8.37 7.37 -16.84
CA GLY A 80 -7.34 6.37 -17.15
C GLY A 80 -6.18 6.41 -16.16
N GLN A 81 -5.14 5.60 -16.39
CA GLN A 81 -3.96 5.54 -15.52
C GLN A 81 -3.28 6.91 -15.38
N ARG A 82 -2.91 7.24 -14.15
CA ARG A 82 -2.13 8.42 -13.77
C ARG A 82 -0.91 7.98 -12.98
N GLY A 83 0.21 8.68 -13.15
CA GLY A 83 1.46 8.45 -12.42
C GLY A 83 1.36 8.95 -10.98
N SER A 84 0.57 8.26 -10.17
CA SER A 84 0.26 8.51 -8.76
C SER A 84 -0.36 7.20 -8.23
N MET A 85 -0.38 6.89 -6.93
CA MET A 85 0.76 7.04 -6.01
C MET A 85 1.67 5.80 -6.13
N VAL A 86 2.52 5.54 -5.13
CA VAL A 86 3.43 4.39 -5.12
C VAL A 86 2.72 3.05 -4.86
N GLY A 87 3.45 1.96 -5.07
CA GLY A 87 2.94 0.62 -4.84
C GLY A 87 1.93 0.17 -5.91
N THR A 88 1.45 -1.06 -5.76
CA THR A 88 0.39 -1.65 -6.60
C THR A 88 -0.74 -2.10 -5.69
N MET A 89 -1.30 -1.16 -4.91
CA MET A 89 -2.21 -1.51 -3.79
C MET A 89 -3.57 -2.07 -4.24
N GLY A 90 -3.87 -2.03 -5.54
CA GLY A 90 -4.95 -2.84 -6.12
C GLY A 90 -4.73 -4.34 -5.93
N ASP A 91 -3.46 -4.77 -5.82
CA ASP A 91 -3.07 -6.13 -5.48
C ASP A 91 -3.67 -6.58 -4.15
N VAL A 92 -3.63 -5.70 -3.15
CA VAL A 92 -4.18 -5.97 -1.82
C VAL A 92 -5.70 -6.09 -1.89
N VAL A 93 -6.38 -5.23 -2.66
CA VAL A 93 -7.84 -5.28 -2.84
C VAL A 93 -8.26 -6.57 -3.52
N PHE A 94 -7.66 -6.91 -4.66
CA PHE A 94 -7.99 -8.13 -5.42
C PHE A 94 -7.60 -9.39 -4.65
N GLY A 95 -6.41 -9.44 -4.05
CA GLY A 95 -5.99 -10.57 -3.25
C GLY A 95 -6.88 -10.77 -2.02
N TRP A 96 -7.25 -9.71 -1.31
CA TRP A 96 -8.23 -9.77 -0.22
C TRP A 96 -9.60 -10.26 -0.71
N ALA A 97 -10.10 -9.76 -1.84
CA ALA A 97 -11.38 -10.19 -2.41
C ALA A 97 -11.38 -11.71 -2.69
N ILE A 98 -10.30 -12.23 -3.27
CA ILE A 98 -10.10 -13.68 -3.48
C ILE A 98 -10.12 -14.42 -2.13
N ILE A 99 -9.31 -14.00 -1.16
CA ILE A 99 -9.20 -14.65 0.17
C ILE A 99 -10.55 -14.66 0.90
N ALA A 100 -11.27 -13.54 0.89
CA ALA A 100 -12.57 -13.36 1.53
C ALA A 100 -13.74 -13.91 0.71
N ASN A 101 -13.48 -14.53 -0.45
CA ASN A 101 -14.49 -15.08 -1.37
C ASN A 101 -15.53 -14.03 -1.84
N LYS A 102 -15.08 -12.79 -2.03
CA LYS A 102 -15.87 -11.73 -2.64
C LYS A 102 -15.79 -11.88 -4.15
N THR A 103 -16.94 -11.86 -4.82
CA THR A 103 -17.01 -11.87 -6.29
C THR A 103 -16.26 -13.09 -6.91
N PRO A 104 -16.57 -14.33 -6.46
CA PRO A 104 -15.78 -15.51 -6.81
C PRO A 104 -15.71 -15.80 -8.32
N HIS A 105 -16.67 -15.31 -9.10
CA HIS A 105 -16.69 -15.44 -10.54
C HIS A 105 -15.59 -14.63 -11.26
N LEU A 106 -14.94 -13.69 -10.56
CA LEU A 106 -13.80 -12.91 -11.07
C LEU A 106 -12.44 -13.38 -10.51
N ALA A 107 -12.40 -14.44 -9.68
CA ALA A 107 -11.19 -14.80 -8.93
C ALA A 107 -9.96 -15.06 -9.82
N ASP A 108 -10.15 -15.76 -10.94
CA ASP A 108 -9.05 -16.07 -11.87
C ASP A 108 -8.54 -14.82 -12.59
N ASP A 109 -9.43 -13.91 -13.00
CA ASP A 109 -9.07 -12.64 -13.64
C ASP A 109 -8.36 -11.70 -12.67
N MET A 110 -8.87 -11.59 -11.43
CA MET A 110 -8.23 -10.83 -10.36
C MET A 110 -6.84 -11.40 -10.05
N TYR A 111 -6.71 -12.72 -9.95
CA TYR A 111 -5.42 -13.36 -9.71
C TYR A 111 -4.44 -13.11 -10.86
N ALA A 112 -4.89 -13.19 -12.10
CA ALA A 112 -4.06 -12.91 -13.27
C ALA A 112 -3.48 -11.49 -13.23
N ALA A 113 -4.29 -10.49 -12.82
CA ALA A 113 -3.85 -9.11 -12.67
C ALA A 113 -2.75 -8.96 -11.62
N ILE A 114 -3.00 -9.40 -10.38
CA ILE A 114 -2.06 -9.22 -9.26
C ILE A 114 -0.80 -10.07 -9.41
N ARG A 115 -0.91 -11.24 -10.04
CA ARG A 115 0.24 -12.08 -10.38
C ARG A 115 1.14 -11.39 -11.39
N LYS A 116 0.57 -10.66 -12.35
CA LYS A 116 1.35 -9.90 -13.34
C LYS A 116 2.17 -8.80 -12.64
N ASP A 117 1.56 -8.06 -11.74
CA ASP A 117 2.23 -7.05 -10.91
C ASP A 117 3.41 -7.63 -10.12
N ALA A 118 3.23 -8.82 -9.55
CA ALA A 118 4.23 -9.44 -8.69
C ALA A 118 5.43 -10.06 -9.43
N PHE A 119 5.29 -10.43 -10.70
CA PHE A 119 6.28 -11.26 -11.41
C PHE A 119 6.74 -10.72 -12.76
N VAL A 120 6.06 -9.72 -13.35
CA VAL A 120 6.40 -9.19 -14.67
C VAL A 120 6.94 -7.79 -14.51
N GLU A 121 8.13 -7.55 -15.07
CA GLU A 121 8.70 -6.21 -15.14
C GLU A 121 7.80 -5.27 -15.93
N ARG A 122 7.56 -4.08 -15.38
CA ARG A 122 6.81 -3.04 -16.06
C ARG A 122 7.52 -2.64 -17.37
N PRO A 123 6.77 -2.19 -18.40
CA PRO A 123 7.40 -1.57 -19.56
C PRO A 123 8.24 -0.34 -19.16
N LYS A 124 9.33 -0.08 -19.88
CA LYS A 124 10.14 1.14 -19.68
C LYS A 124 9.27 2.38 -19.84
N ASN A 125 9.44 3.35 -18.93
CA ASN A 125 8.68 4.61 -18.90
C ASN A 125 7.16 4.41 -18.75
N SER A 126 6.71 3.24 -18.28
CA SER A 126 5.30 3.01 -17.95
C SER A 126 4.92 3.80 -16.69
N GLN A 127 3.63 4.03 -16.50
CA GLN A 127 3.05 4.43 -15.21
C GLN A 127 2.38 3.25 -14.49
N PHE A 128 2.27 2.09 -15.14
CA PHE A 128 1.74 0.86 -14.57
C PHE A 128 2.81 -0.02 -13.95
N GLY A 129 2.40 -0.93 -13.09
CA GLY A 129 3.25 -1.98 -12.54
C GLY A 129 4.29 -1.50 -11.53
N ARG A 130 4.95 -2.48 -10.92
CA ARG A 130 5.93 -2.27 -9.86
C ARG A 130 7.22 -1.65 -10.40
N GLU A 131 7.45 -0.39 -10.05
CA GLU A 131 8.72 0.28 -10.30
C GLU A 131 9.79 -0.22 -9.32
N GLY A 132 10.90 -0.75 -9.86
CA GLY A 132 11.97 -1.34 -9.06
C GLY A 132 11.78 -2.83 -8.71
N LEU A 133 10.86 -3.54 -9.40
CA LEU A 133 10.54 -4.95 -9.12
C LEU A 133 11.77 -5.87 -9.11
N GLY A 134 12.68 -5.74 -10.07
CA GLY A 134 13.87 -6.59 -10.16
C GLY A 134 14.79 -6.41 -8.96
N ALA A 135 15.07 -5.16 -8.57
CA ALA A 135 15.90 -4.88 -7.39
C ALA A 135 15.26 -5.42 -6.12
N TYR A 136 13.95 -5.19 -5.95
CA TYR A 136 13.15 -5.71 -4.84
C TYR A 136 13.13 -7.24 -4.80
N SER A 137 12.96 -7.91 -5.95
CA SER A 137 12.92 -9.37 -6.04
C SER A 137 14.28 -9.99 -5.68
N ASP A 138 15.37 -9.39 -6.14
CA ASP A 138 16.71 -9.87 -5.87
C ASP A 138 17.14 -9.64 -4.41
N ARG A 139 16.81 -8.46 -3.85
CA ARG A 139 17.40 -7.97 -2.59
C ARG A 139 16.43 -7.95 -1.41
N GLY A 140 15.12 -7.94 -1.66
CA GLY A 140 14.09 -7.64 -0.65
C GLY A 140 13.86 -6.13 -0.44
N TYR A 141 14.66 -5.27 -1.07
CA TYR A 141 14.52 -3.82 -0.98
C TYR A 141 14.95 -3.15 -2.29
N ILE A 142 14.52 -1.91 -2.49
CA ILE A 142 14.97 -1.08 -3.60
C ILE A 142 16.08 -0.16 -3.07
N PRO A 143 17.30 -0.17 -3.64
CA PRO A 143 18.38 0.66 -3.15
C PRO A 143 18.16 2.14 -3.52
N VAL A 144 18.68 3.03 -2.67
CA VAL A 144 18.78 4.47 -2.97
C VAL A 144 19.66 4.73 -4.18
N LYS A 145 19.62 5.97 -4.71
CA LYS A 145 20.36 6.36 -5.93
C LYS A 145 20.13 5.43 -7.13
N SER A 146 19.05 4.65 -7.09
CA SER A 146 18.52 3.97 -8.26
C SER A 146 17.74 4.97 -9.11
N SER A 147 17.18 4.53 -10.24
CA SER A 147 16.26 5.35 -11.02
C SER A 147 14.86 5.47 -10.39
N VAL A 148 14.69 5.04 -9.13
CA VAL A 148 13.41 4.93 -8.43
C VAL A 148 13.45 5.81 -7.18
N SER A 149 12.40 6.62 -6.98
CA SER A 149 12.15 7.41 -5.77
C SER A 149 11.31 6.63 -4.76
N GLU A 150 11.21 7.14 -3.53
CA GLU A 150 10.32 6.61 -2.48
C GLU A 150 10.58 5.12 -2.18
N VAL A 151 11.87 4.75 -2.19
CA VAL A 151 12.30 3.35 -2.27
C VAL A 151 11.88 2.49 -1.07
N VAL A 152 11.80 3.08 0.13
CA VAL A 152 11.36 2.39 1.34
C VAL A 152 9.85 2.18 1.30
N SER A 153 9.08 3.24 1.00
CA SER A 153 7.62 3.16 0.86
C SER A 153 7.19 2.11 -0.19
N ARG A 154 7.84 2.11 -1.36
CA ARG A 154 7.58 1.12 -2.41
C ARG A 154 7.92 -0.30 -1.97
N GLY A 155 9.07 -0.50 -1.35
CA GLY A 155 9.49 -1.82 -0.85
C GLY A 155 8.49 -2.39 0.17
N LEU A 156 8.01 -1.56 1.10
CA LEU A 156 7.04 -1.97 2.11
C LEU A 156 5.64 -2.23 1.52
N ASN A 157 5.21 -1.41 0.56
CA ASN A 157 3.96 -1.64 -0.19
C ASN A 157 4.03 -2.94 -1.00
N PHE A 158 5.17 -3.25 -1.62
CA PHE A 158 5.36 -4.52 -2.32
C PHE A 158 5.37 -5.71 -1.37
N ALA A 159 5.94 -5.58 -0.17
CA ALA A 159 5.93 -6.64 0.84
C ALA A 159 4.51 -6.94 1.32
N GLU A 160 3.71 -5.90 1.56
CA GLU A 160 2.30 -6.04 1.91
C GLU A 160 1.51 -6.70 0.76
N ALA A 161 1.66 -6.20 -0.46
CA ALA A 161 1.01 -6.79 -1.64
C ALA A 161 1.42 -8.26 -1.83
N ASP A 162 2.71 -8.59 -1.74
CA ASP A 162 3.21 -9.97 -1.84
C ASP A 162 2.59 -10.89 -0.79
N SER A 163 2.44 -10.44 0.45
CA SER A 163 1.84 -11.24 1.52
C SER A 163 0.39 -11.62 1.21
N VAL A 164 -0.39 -10.68 0.66
CA VAL A 164 -1.80 -10.88 0.32
C VAL A 164 -1.93 -11.71 -0.96
N ILE A 165 -1.10 -11.46 -1.97
CA ILE A 165 -1.07 -12.30 -3.18
C ILE A 165 -0.66 -13.73 -2.83
N ALA A 166 0.29 -13.93 -1.90
CA ALA A 166 0.68 -15.26 -1.46
C ALA A 166 -0.50 -16.06 -0.87
N ALA A 167 -1.31 -15.40 -0.03
CA ALA A 167 -2.52 -16.02 0.53
C ALA A 167 -3.59 -16.29 -0.53
N ALA A 168 -3.79 -15.37 -1.48
CA ALA A 168 -4.70 -15.57 -2.62
C ALA A 168 -4.24 -16.74 -3.53
N ALA A 169 -2.94 -16.79 -3.84
CA ALA A 169 -2.32 -17.87 -4.61
C ALA A 169 -2.52 -19.23 -3.92
N SER A 170 -2.30 -19.29 -2.60
CA SER A 170 -2.52 -20.52 -1.83
C SER A 170 -3.98 -20.98 -1.90
N LYS A 171 -4.93 -20.06 -1.77
CA LYS A 171 -6.36 -20.37 -1.87
C LYS A 171 -6.77 -20.93 -3.23
N LEU A 172 -6.15 -20.44 -4.31
CA LEU A 172 -6.40 -20.89 -5.68
C LEU A 172 -5.54 -22.10 -6.10
N GLY A 173 -4.68 -22.63 -5.21
CA GLY A 173 -3.84 -23.80 -5.50
C GLY A 173 -2.52 -23.48 -6.24
N HIS A 174 -2.14 -22.20 -6.37
CA HIS A 174 -0.88 -21.76 -6.95
C HIS A 174 0.27 -21.79 -5.91
N CYS A 175 0.57 -22.97 -5.37
CA CYS A 175 1.49 -23.14 -4.24
C CYS A 175 2.92 -22.62 -4.49
N SER A 176 3.41 -22.68 -5.74
CA SER A 176 4.74 -22.15 -6.10
C SER A 176 4.79 -20.63 -5.96
N ASP A 177 3.80 -19.94 -6.52
CA ASP A 177 3.70 -18.48 -6.41
C ASP A 177 3.55 -18.08 -4.94
N ALA A 178 2.69 -18.78 -4.19
CA ALA A 178 2.48 -18.53 -2.76
C ALA A 178 3.78 -18.58 -1.95
N SER A 179 4.59 -19.62 -2.16
CA SER A 179 5.86 -19.81 -1.45
C SER A 179 6.88 -18.70 -1.76
N VAL A 180 7.01 -18.33 -3.04
CA VAL A 180 7.94 -17.28 -3.47
C VAL A 180 7.54 -15.93 -2.88
N LEU A 181 6.26 -15.57 -3.00
CA LEU A 181 5.76 -14.26 -2.57
C LEU A 181 5.78 -14.11 -1.04
N TYR A 182 5.38 -15.14 -0.30
CA TYR A 182 5.48 -15.13 1.16
C TYR A 182 6.93 -14.93 1.61
N SER A 183 7.87 -15.69 1.04
CA SER A 183 9.29 -15.58 1.37
C SER A 183 9.87 -14.21 1.02
N ARG A 184 9.45 -13.63 -0.12
CA ARG A 184 9.88 -12.29 -0.55
C ARG A 184 9.37 -11.20 0.39
N ALA A 185 8.10 -11.28 0.82
CA ALA A 185 7.53 -10.36 1.81
C ALA A 185 8.29 -10.39 3.14
N GLN A 186 8.62 -11.58 3.67
CA GLN A 186 9.40 -11.71 4.90
C GLN A 186 10.83 -11.18 4.74
N LYS A 187 11.49 -11.52 3.63
CA LYS A 187 12.82 -11.00 3.31
C LYS A 187 12.82 -9.48 3.26
N ALA A 188 11.79 -8.87 2.69
CA ALA A 188 11.70 -7.41 2.60
C ALA A 188 11.67 -6.74 3.98
N LEU A 189 10.89 -7.26 4.92
CA LEU A 189 10.86 -6.78 6.30
C LEU A 189 12.22 -6.95 6.99
N GLU A 190 12.81 -8.14 6.89
CA GLU A 190 14.11 -8.45 7.52
C GLU A 190 15.25 -7.57 7.00
N MET A 191 15.28 -7.32 5.69
CA MET A 191 16.35 -6.54 5.09
C MET A 191 16.24 -5.05 5.38
N SER A 192 15.02 -4.51 5.48
CA SER A 192 14.80 -3.06 5.57
C SER A 192 14.63 -2.53 7.00
N PHE A 193 14.43 -3.40 8.00
CA PHE A 193 14.25 -2.98 9.39
C PHE A 193 15.58 -2.95 10.17
N ASN A 194 16.05 -1.76 10.50
CA ASN A 194 17.22 -1.56 11.35
C ASN A 194 16.84 -1.78 12.82
N THR A 195 17.44 -2.80 13.44
CA THR A 195 17.11 -3.21 14.83
C THR A 195 17.68 -2.25 15.88
N GLU A 196 18.71 -1.48 15.56
CA GLU A 196 19.31 -0.49 16.47
C GLU A 196 18.41 0.75 16.59
N SER A 197 17.97 1.30 15.46
CA SER A 197 17.09 2.47 15.43
C SER A 197 15.61 2.14 15.60
N LYS A 198 15.21 0.87 15.39
CA LYS A 198 13.82 0.40 15.34
C LYS A 198 13.01 1.03 14.19
N LEU A 199 13.66 1.28 13.06
CA LEU A 199 13.05 1.93 11.90
C LEU A 199 13.23 1.09 10.64
N PHE A 200 12.32 1.29 9.69
CA PHE A 200 12.60 0.93 8.30
C PHE A 200 13.48 2.02 7.69
N GLU A 201 14.62 1.64 7.15
CA GLU A 201 15.64 2.59 6.69
C GLU A 201 16.06 2.36 5.24
N PRO A 202 16.46 3.43 4.52
CA PRO A 202 17.00 3.30 3.19
C PRO A 202 18.36 2.57 3.18
N LEU A 203 18.59 1.81 2.12
CA LEU A 203 19.80 1.00 1.94
C LEU A 203 20.49 1.35 0.62
N GLU A 204 21.83 1.32 0.63
CA GLU A 204 22.63 1.33 -0.58
C GLU A 204 22.53 0.00 -1.33
N ALA A 205 22.95 -0.02 -2.60
CA ALA A 205 23.02 -1.26 -3.38
C ALA A 205 23.96 -2.33 -2.78
N SER A 206 24.89 -1.92 -1.92
CA SER A 206 25.81 -2.77 -1.14
C SER A 206 25.14 -3.46 0.05
N GLY A 207 23.94 -3.01 0.47
CA GLY A 207 23.27 -3.45 1.69
C GLY A 207 23.67 -2.67 2.95
N ASN A 208 24.45 -1.61 2.82
CA ASN A 208 24.74 -0.71 3.94
C ASN A 208 23.59 0.28 4.18
N TRP A 209 23.32 0.59 5.44
CA TRP A 209 22.43 1.69 5.82
C TRP A 209 23.00 3.03 5.36
N ILE A 210 22.12 3.97 5.05
CA ILE A 210 22.53 5.35 4.77
C ILE A 210 23.01 6.02 6.05
N SER A 211 24.12 6.76 5.96
CA SER A 211 24.68 7.52 7.08
C SER A 211 25.34 8.82 6.61
N PRO A 212 25.08 9.97 7.26
CA PRO A 212 24.12 10.16 8.35
C PRO A 212 22.67 9.99 7.87
N PHE A 213 21.82 9.42 8.72
CA PHE A 213 20.38 9.26 8.47
C PHE A 213 19.57 10.09 9.47
N ASP A 214 18.71 10.98 8.95
CA ASP A 214 17.74 11.70 9.76
C ASP A 214 16.37 10.99 9.64
N PRO A 215 15.90 10.33 10.71
CA PRO A 215 14.63 9.60 10.67
C PRO A 215 13.42 10.52 10.57
N SER A 216 13.58 11.82 10.79
CA SER A 216 12.52 12.84 10.70
C SER A 216 12.47 13.51 9.33
N SER A 217 13.41 13.20 8.43
CA SER A 217 13.41 13.73 7.07
C SER A 217 12.33 13.05 6.23
N TRP A 218 11.45 13.85 5.60
CA TRP A 218 10.45 13.35 4.65
C TRP A 218 11.02 13.29 3.24
N SER A 219 12.26 12.84 3.05
CA SER A 219 12.91 12.79 1.73
C SER A 219 12.10 11.98 0.71
N ALA A 220 11.76 12.60 -0.43
CA ALA A 220 11.12 11.93 -1.57
C ALA A 220 12.00 10.82 -2.19
N GLU A 221 13.29 10.76 -1.86
CA GLU A 221 14.13 9.64 -2.29
C GLU A 221 13.76 8.36 -1.55
N PHE A 222 13.31 8.46 -0.30
CA PHE A 222 13.16 7.31 0.61
C PHE A 222 11.69 6.99 0.89
N PHE A 223 10.87 8.01 1.18
CA PHE A 223 9.51 7.84 1.67
C PHE A 223 8.51 8.69 0.88
N THR A 224 7.31 8.15 0.73
CA THR A 224 6.13 8.86 0.20
C THR A 224 5.42 9.58 1.35
N GLU A 225 5.36 10.91 1.27
CA GLU A 225 4.55 11.79 2.14
C GLU A 225 4.63 11.49 3.65
N ALA A 226 5.79 11.07 4.11
CA ALA A 226 6.06 10.72 5.50
C ALA A 226 7.57 10.60 5.71
N SER A 227 7.97 10.39 6.96
CA SER A 227 9.33 9.99 7.33
C SER A 227 9.36 8.54 7.82
N ALA A 228 10.55 8.06 8.20
CA ALA A 228 10.72 6.77 8.86
C ALA A 228 9.89 6.65 10.14
N ARG A 229 9.60 7.78 10.82
CA ARG A 229 8.82 7.79 12.07
C ARG A 229 7.36 7.36 11.86
N GLN A 230 6.76 7.72 10.73
CA GLN A 230 5.40 7.30 10.39
C GLN A 230 5.39 5.85 9.86
N TYR A 231 6.43 5.47 9.10
CA TYR A 231 6.54 4.12 8.53
C TYR A 231 7.01 3.03 9.51
N ARG A 232 7.52 3.36 10.70
CA ARG A 232 8.18 2.39 11.62
C ARG A 232 7.35 1.18 12.07
N PHE A 233 6.03 1.25 11.91
CA PHE A 233 5.09 0.16 12.22
C PHE A 233 4.45 -0.45 10.97
N TYR A 234 4.94 -0.16 9.76
CA TYR A 234 4.37 -0.61 8.49
C TYR A 234 4.70 -2.08 8.21
N ALA A 235 4.09 -2.98 8.99
CA ALA A 235 4.06 -4.41 8.74
C ALA A 235 2.69 -5.00 9.14
N PRO A 236 1.56 -4.46 8.60
CA PRO A 236 0.22 -4.90 9.00
C PRO A 236 -0.06 -6.38 8.72
N PHE A 237 0.70 -6.98 7.79
CA PHE A 237 0.62 -8.39 7.44
C PHE A 237 1.47 -9.31 8.33
N ASN A 238 2.34 -8.77 9.20
CA ASN A 238 3.16 -9.55 10.12
C ASN A 238 3.45 -8.77 11.42
N VAL A 239 2.47 -8.76 12.33
CA VAL A 239 2.61 -8.08 13.63
C VAL A 239 3.58 -8.82 14.57
N ASP A 240 3.72 -10.13 14.43
CA ASP A 240 4.69 -10.94 15.19
C ASP A 240 6.14 -10.56 14.87
N PHE A 241 6.42 -10.15 13.62
CA PHE A 241 7.70 -9.55 13.26
C PHE A 241 7.97 -8.30 14.09
N LEU A 242 7.00 -7.37 14.19
CA LEU A 242 7.16 -6.17 15.01
C LEU A 242 7.35 -6.53 16.49
N ILE A 243 6.53 -7.43 17.04
CA ILE A 243 6.67 -7.91 18.43
C ILE A 243 8.10 -8.41 18.67
N THR A 244 8.65 -9.20 17.75
CA THR A 244 10.01 -9.71 17.85
C THR A 244 11.05 -8.60 17.77
N LYS A 245 10.94 -7.71 16.77
CA LYS A 245 11.92 -6.64 16.54
C LYS A 245 11.95 -5.58 17.63
N TYR A 246 10.84 -5.34 18.30
CA TYR A 246 10.75 -4.42 19.43
C TYR A 246 11.09 -5.06 20.77
N GLY A 247 11.39 -6.37 20.83
CA GLY A 247 11.85 -7.05 22.05
C GLY A 247 10.75 -7.61 22.93
N GLY A 248 9.57 -7.87 22.34
CA GLY A 248 8.41 -8.41 23.02
C GLY A 248 7.19 -7.50 22.88
N ARG A 249 6.05 -8.04 23.29
CA ARG A 249 4.75 -7.36 23.17
C ARG A 249 4.72 -6.11 24.03
N GLU A 250 5.20 -6.20 25.27
CA GLU A 250 5.23 -5.08 26.22
C GLU A 250 6.05 -3.91 25.67
N ALA A 251 7.25 -4.20 25.13
CA ALA A 251 8.10 -3.19 24.52
C ALA A 251 7.47 -2.58 23.25
N LEU A 252 6.82 -3.40 22.40
CA LEU A 252 6.06 -2.87 21.27
C LEU A 252 4.93 -1.93 21.73
N CYS A 253 4.17 -2.30 22.77
CA CYS A 253 3.11 -1.43 23.29
C CYS A 253 3.66 -0.10 23.81
N GLU A 254 4.80 -0.11 24.52
CA GLU A 254 5.48 1.10 24.99
C GLU A 254 5.92 1.98 23.80
N HIS A 255 6.50 1.39 22.76
CA HIS A 255 6.89 2.13 21.55
C HIS A 255 5.68 2.69 20.78
N LEU A 256 4.56 1.95 20.73
CA LEU A 256 3.31 2.43 20.14
C LEU A 256 2.74 3.58 20.97
N GLU A 257 2.70 3.50 22.29
CA GLU A 257 2.23 4.60 23.14
C GLU A 257 3.13 5.83 22.99
N ASN A 258 4.45 5.64 23.02
CA ASN A 258 5.42 6.72 22.83
C ASN A 258 5.27 7.40 21.47
N HIS A 259 4.78 6.71 20.43
CA HIS A 259 4.54 7.34 19.13
C HIS A 259 3.55 8.48 19.18
N PHE A 260 2.55 8.41 20.06
CA PHE A 260 1.54 9.44 20.22
C PHE A 260 1.97 10.60 21.12
N SER A 261 3.13 10.51 21.78
CA SER A 261 3.69 11.55 22.65
C SER A 261 5.07 12.05 22.23
N GLU A 262 5.71 11.39 21.27
CA GLU A 262 7.02 11.75 20.76
C GLU A 262 6.95 13.09 20.02
N GLN A 263 7.82 14.02 20.42
CA GLN A 263 7.84 15.36 19.83
C GLN A 263 8.13 15.31 18.33
N VAL A 264 7.39 16.11 17.58
CA VAL A 264 7.72 16.43 16.19
C VAL A 264 8.68 17.60 16.21
N CYS A 265 9.96 17.32 16.02
CA CYS A 265 10.93 18.38 15.77
C CYS A 265 10.63 18.97 14.38
N PRO A 266 10.46 20.30 14.26
CA PRO A 266 10.31 20.95 12.96
C PRO A 266 11.64 20.85 12.20
N VAL A 267 11.83 19.77 11.46
CA VAL A 267 12.78 19.70 10.35
C VAL A 267 11.96 19.52 9.09
N TYR A 268 11.51 20.67 8.62
CA TYR A 268 10.87 20.87 7.34
C TYR A 268 11.83 20.44 6.22
N THR A 269 11.33 19.58 5.34
CA THR A 269 12.12 18.98 4.24
C THR A 269 13.03 19.97 3.52
N SER A 270 14.29 19.54 3.30
CA SER A 270 15.26 20.25 2.46
C SER A 270 15.28 19.72 1.02
N ASP A 271 14.28 18.94 0.60
CA ASP A 271 14.19 18.43 -0.76
C ASP A 271 13.50 19.43 -1.70
N TYR A 272 13.37 19.08 -2.98
CA TYR A 272 12.84 19.99 -4.00
C TYR A 272 11.39 20.44 -3.77
N ARG A 273 10.63 19.77 -2.89
CA ARG A 273 9.22 20.08 -2.61
C ARG A 273 9.05 21.22 -1.62
N GLY A 274 10.03 21.46 -0.75
CA GLY A 274 9.84 22.26 0.46
C GLY A 274 8.74 21.70 1.35
N ILE A 275 8.26 22.50 2.30
CA ILE A 275 7.19 22.09 3.23
C ILE A 275 5.91 21.78 2.47
N ILE A 276 5.45 20.54 2.56
CA ILE A 276 4.15 20.11 2.05
C ILE A 276 3.05 20.25 3.13
N HIS A 277 1.78 20.19 2.72
CA HIS A 277 0.68 20.43 3.67
C HIS A 277 0.59 19.32 4.72
N GLU A 278 0.97 18.09 4.38
CA GLU A 278 0.98 16.93 5.27
C GLU A 278 1.95 17.11 6.45
N GLU A 279 3.12 17.74 6.20
CA GLU A 279 4.07 18.13 7.25
C GLU A 279 3.47 19.20 8.16
N THR A 280 2.77 20.18 7.56
CA THR A 280 2.13 21.27 8.29
C THR A 280 1.01 20.76 9.19
N GLU A 281 0.16 19.89 8.66
CA GLU A 281 -0.95 19.25 9.37
C GLU A 281 -0.47 18.36 10.51
N LEU A 282 0.57 17.53 10.30
CA LEU A 282 1.21 16.79 11.39
C LEU A 282 1.72 17.75 12.47
N GLY A 283 2.38 18.84 12.08
CA GLY A 283 2.87 19.85 13.03
C GLY A 283 1.74 20.41 13.90
N LEU A 284 0.59 20.72 13.30
CA LEU A 284 -0.59 21.25 14.00
C LEU A 284 -1.24 20.25 14.98
N THR A 285 -1.16 18.95 14.71
CA THR A 285 -1.76 17.91 15.57
C THR A 285 -0.76 17.25 16.52
N SER A 286 0.55 17.51 16.35
CA SER A 286 1.62 16.84 17.09
C SER A 286 1.61 17.06 18.60
N GLU A 287 1.06 18.17 19.09
CA GLU A 287 0.90 18.38 20.55
C GLU A 287 -0.03 17.32 21.17
N ASP A 288 -1.01 16.85 20.40
CA ASP A 288 -1.99 15.87 20.84
C ASP A 288 -1.68 14.44 20.42
N PHE A 289 -1.02 14.26 19.27
CA PHE A 289 -0.84 12.96 18.63
C PHE A 289 0.62 12.63 18.32
N GLY A 290 1.58 13.45 18.75
CA GLY A 290 3.01 13.20 18.55
C GLY A 290 3.34 12.95 17.08
N GLN A 291 3.92 11.79 16.79
CA GLN A 291 4.32 11.36 15.44
C GLN A 291 3.20 10.66 14.66
N TYR A 292 2.01 10.47 15.26
CA TYR A 292 0.84 9.88 14.60
C TYR A 292 0.17 10.89 13.67
N GLY A 293 0.60 10.90 12.40
CA GLY A 293 0.04 11.75 11.36
C GLY A 293 -1.28 11.22 10.82
N HIS A 294 -2.36 11.30 11.60
CA HIS A 294 -3.69 10.84 11.18
C HIS A 294 -4.16 11.48 9.86
N ASN A 295 -3.67 12.68 9.57
CA ASN A 295 -3.93 13.39 8.33
C ASN A 295 -3.44 12.63 7.08
N ASN A 296 -2.53 11.66 7.22
CA ASN A 296 -1.98 10.90 6.11
C ASN A 296 -1.98 9.37 6.30
N GLN A 297 -2.11 8.68 5.18
CA GLN A 297 -2.32 7.26 4.97
C GLN A 297 -1.23 6.37 5.59
N PRO A 298 0.08 6.74 5.57
CA PRO A 298 1.13 5.93 6.18
C PRO A 298 0.97 5.72 7.69
N SER A 299 0.11 6.46 8.38
CA SER A 299 -0.14 6.30 9.82
C SER A 299 -1.43 5.57 10.14
N HIS A 300 -2.38 5.42 9.21
CA HIS A 300 -3.72 4.91 9.50
C HIS A 300 -3.75 3.50 10.10
N HIS A 301 -2.76 2.66 9.80
CA HIS A 301 -2.70 1.28 10.30
C HIS A 301 -2.17 1.16 11.73
N VAL A 302 -1.57 2.21 12.32
CA VAL A 302 -0.87 2.12 13.62
C VAL A 302 -1.79 1.64 14.75
N LEU A 303 -3.02 2.15 14.83
CA LEU A 303 -4.00 1.66 15.81
C LEU A 303 -4.40 0.20 15.53
N GLY A 304 -4.47 -0.20 14.26
CA GLY A 304 -4.67 -1.60 13.87
C GLY A 304 -3.54 -2.52 14.33
N ILE A 305 -2.29 -2.06 14.27
CA ILE A 305 -1.14 -2.78 14.83
C ILE A 305 -1.29 -2.91 16.35
N ALA A 306 -1.69 -1.85 17.05
CA ALA A 306 -1.90 -1.90 18.50
C ALA A 306 -2.98 -2.94 18.88
N VAL A 307 -4.09 -3.01 18.14
CA VAL A 307 -5.12 -4.03 18.34
C VAL A 307 -4.57 -5.44 18.08
N ALA A 308 -3.90 -5.65 16.95
CA ALA A 308 -3.35 -6.95 16.58
C ALA A 308 -2.25 -7.44 17.55
N ALA A 309 -1.47 -6.51 18.12
CA ALA A 309 -0.47 -6.80 19.15
C ALA A 309 -1.05 -6.92 20.57
N GLN A 310 -2.38 -6.77 20.74
CA GLN A 310 -3.07 -6.79 22.03
C GLN A 310 -2.62 -5.64 22.98
N CYS A 311 -2.24 -4.51 22.42
CA CYS A 311 -1.99 -3.25 23.12
C CYS A 311 -3.29 -2.43 23.25
N PHE A 312 -4.38 -3.05 23.74
CA PHE A 312 -5.71 -2.46 23.74
C PHE A 312 -5.77 -1.11 24.47
N HIS A 313 -5.03 -0.95 25.56
CA HIS A 313 -4.94 0.34 26.28
C HIS A 313 -4.43 1.49 25.40
N VAL A 314 -3.55 1.23 24.44
CA VAL A 314 -3.08 2.24 23.47
C VAL A 314 -4.16 2.47 22.42
N ALA A 315 -4.69 1.38 21.85
CA ALA A 315 -5.69 1.45 20.79
C ALA A 315 -6.95 2.20 21.22
N ASP A 316 -7.52 1.84 22.38
CA ASP A 316 -8.76 2.43 22.88
C ASP A 316 -8.57 3.92 23.22
N LYS A 317 -7.49 4.26 23.92
CA LYS A 317 -7.16 5.63 24.33
C LYS A 317 -7.04 6.58 23.14
N TYR A 318 -6.32 6.19 22.09
CA TYR A 318 -6.04 7.06 20.95
C TYR A 318 -7.04 6.93 19.80
N MET A 319 -7.94 5.95 19.85
CA MET A 319 -9.12 5.92 18.97
C MET A 319 -10.21 6.87 19.47
N GLU A 320 -10.37 7.00 20.79
CA GLU A 320 -11.35 7.91 21.40
C GLU A 320 -10.92 9.38 21.33
N LYS A 321 -9.61 9.63 21.46
CA LYS A 321 -9.01 10.97 21.39
C LYS A 321 -9.05 11.52 19.97
#